data_AF-A0A7X1ZJS7-F1
#
_entry.id   AF-A0A7X1ZJS7-F1
#
_cell.length_a   1.000
_cell.length_b   1.000
_cell.length_c   1.000
_cell.angle_alpha   90.00
_cell.angle_beta   90.00
_cell.angle_gamma   90.00
#
_symmetry.space_group_name_H-M   'P 1'
#
loop_
_entity.id
_entity.type
_entity.pdbx_description
1 polymer ?
#
loop_
_entity_poly.entity_id
_entity_poly.type
_entity_poly.pdbx_seq_one_letter_code
_entity_poly.pdbx_strand_id
1 'polypeptide(L)'
;MALLQQEDELRETVRLVGLDALSSQDRIAMETARSLREDFLQQFAFHDIDTYTSIKKQYLMLKTVLSYYDVCLEALKEEISLDSLISLSVREDIAKMKYVPEEDIEKERDKISRKSKKEVDELIHSTGKRG
;
A
#
# COMPACT_ATOMS: atom_id res chain seq x y z
N MET A 1 -6.03 -1.34 -12.52
CA MET A 1 -5.37 -0.72 -13.69
C MET A 1 -5.39 0.80 -13.60
N ALA A 2 -6.50 1.44 -13.22
CA ALA A 2 -6.60 2.90 -13.06
C ALA A 2 -5.44 3.54 -12.25
N LEU A 3 -5.06 2.96 -11.10
CA LEU A 3 -3.94 3.48 -10.29
C LEU A 3 -2.59 3.52 -11.03
N LEU A 4 -2.30 2.52 -11.87
CA LEU A 4 -1.05 2.48 -12.64
C LEU A 4 -1.06 3.55 -13.75
N GLN A 5 -2.21 3.75 -14.39
CA GLN A 5 -2.36 4.80 -15.39
C GLN A 5 -2.27 6.20 -14.76
N GLN A 6 -2.92 6.39 -13.61
CA GLN A 6 -2.81 7.62 -12.83
C GLN A 6 -1.36 7.88 -12.40
N GLU A 7 -0.61 6.85 -12.00
CA GLU A 7 0.83 7.00 -11.71
C GLU A 7 1.61 7.53 -12.92
N ASP A 8 1.36 7.01 -14.13
CA ASP A 8 2.04 7.48 -15.33
C ASP A 8 1.76 8.96 -15.65
N GLU A 9 0.51 9.40 -15.47
CA GLU A 9 0.10 10.80 -15.59
C GLU A 9 0.78 11.68 -14.53
N LEU A 10 0.75 11.24 -13.26
CA LEU A 10 1.38 11.96 -12.15
C LEU A 10 2.91 12.05 -12.33
N ARG A 11 3.56 11.03 -12.89
CA ARG A 11 4.99 11.06 -13.20
C ARG A 11 5.34 12.12 -14.23
N GLU A 12 4.47 12.40 -15.20
CA GLU A 12 4.67 13.52 -16.13
C GLU A 12 4.56 14.86 -15.40
N THR A 13 3.54 15.03 -14.56
CA THR A 13 3.40 16.22 -13.71
C THR A 13 4.64 16.45 -12.86
N VAL A 14 5.13 15.41 -12.18
CA VAL A 14 6.35 15.50 -11.35
C VAL A 14 7.58 15.87 -12.17
N ARG A 15 7.72 15.36 -13.40
CA ARG A 15 8.83 15.76 -14.29
C ARG A 15 8.80 17.24 -14.65
N LEU A 16 7.61 17.82 -14.80
CA LEU A 16 7.44 19.21 -15.24
C LEU A 16 7.53 20.21 -14.10
N VAL A 17 6.92 19.92 -12.95
CA VAL A 17 6.74 20.90 -11.85
C VAL A 17 7.31 20.46 -10.50
N GLY A 18 7.83 19.23 -10.40
CA GLY A 18 8.37 18.67 -9.16
C GLY A 18 7.32 17.96 -8.29
N LEU A 19 7.79 17.17 -7.32
CA LEU A 19 6.95 16.33 -6.47
C LEU A 19 6.06 17.14 -5.52
N ASP A 20 6.49 18.35 -5.12
CA ASP A 20 5.79 19.22 -4.16
C ASP A 20 4.51 19.83 -4.73
N ALA A 21 4.31 19.74 -6.04
CA ALA A 21 3.06 20.14 -6.68
C ALA A 21 1.92 19.13 -6.50
N LEU A 22 2.22 17.90 -6.08
CA LEU A 22 1.21 16.85 -5.94
C LEU A 22 0.42 16.98 -4.64
N SER A 23 -0.87 16.68 -4.71
CA SER A 23 -1.70 16.53 -3.51
C SER A 23 -1.27 15.32 -2.68
N SER A 24 -1.62 15.29 -1.39
CA SER A 24 -1.37 14.12 -0.54
C SER A 24 -2.04 12.85 -1.10
N GLN A 25 -3.23 13.00 -1.70
CA GLN A 25 -3.95 11.88 -2.32
C GLN A 25 -3.18 11.34 -3.53
N ASP A 26 -2.64 12.22 -4.39
CA ASP A 26 -1.83 11.82 -5.55
C ASP A 26 -0.55 11.12 -5.12
N ARG A 27 0.11 11.61 -4.06
CA ARG A 27 1.30 10.94 -3.50
C ARG A 27 0.98 9.55 -2.94
N ILE A 28 -0.18 9.37 -2.28
CA ILE A 28 -0.66 8.06 -1.85
C ILE A 28 -0.98 7.15 -3.05
N ALA A 29 -1.56 7.70 -4.12
CA ALA A 29 -1.81 6.95 -5.35
C ALA A 29 -0.51 6.47 -6.01
N MET A 30 0.52 7.34 -6.08
CA MET A 30 1.85 6.95 -6.57
C MET A 30 2.48 5.86 -5.71
N GLU A 31 2.43 5.97 -4.37
CA GLU A 31 3.03 4.96 -3.49
C GLU A 31 2.29 3.61 -3.58
N THR A 32 0.96 3.65 -3.74
CA THR A 32 0.16 2.43 -3.95
C THR A 32 0.46 1.81 -5.31
N ALA A 33 0.57 2.62 -6.36
CA ALA A 33 0.92 2.14 -7.69
C ALA A 33 2.33 1.53 -7.71
N ARG A 34 3.28 2.13 -6.98
CA ARG A 34 4.60 1.54 -6.75
C ARG A 34 4.51 0.18 -6.07
N SER A 35 3.71 0.03 -5.02
CA SER A 35 3.47 -1.27 -4.38
C SER A 35 2.84 -2.29 -5.35
N LEU A 36 1.89 -1.88 -6.19
CA LEU A 36 1.36 -2.76 -7.25
C LEU A 36 2.47 -3.23 -8.20
N ARG A 37 3.41 -2.36 -8.60
CA ARG A 37 4.53 -2.71 -9.47
C ARG A 37 5.52 -3.65 -8.78
N GLU A 38 5.97 -3.33 -7.58
CA GLU A 38 7.07 -4.00 -6.87
C GLU A 38 6.62 -5.27 -6.11
N ASP A 39 5.40 -5.25 -5.57
CA ASP A 39 4.92 -6.27 -4.63
C ASP A 39 3.92 -7.24 -5.25
N PHE A 40 3.27 -6.85 -6.36
CA PHE A 40 2.28 -7.69 -7.04
C PHE A 40 2.69 -8.08 -8.47
N LEU A 41 3.07 -7.11 -9.32
CA LEU A 41 3.40 -7.39 -10.73
C LEU A 41 4.78 -8.03 -10.90
N GLN A 42 5.75 -7.66 -10.05
CA GLN A 42 7.07 -8.26 -10.06
C GLN A 42 7.08 -9.62 -9.35
N GLN A 43 7.27 -10.67 -10.14
CA GLN A 43 7.47 -12.05 -9.66
C GLN A 43 8.90 -12.51 -9.90
N PHE A 44 9.50 -13.11 -8.88
CA PHE A 44 10.84 -13.69 -8.99
C PHE A 44 10.78 -15.17 -9.37
N ALA A 45 11.00 -15.46 -10.66
CA ALA A 45 10.88 -16.80 -11.24
C ALA A 45 11.84 -17.87 -10.66
N PHE A 46 12.89 -17.47 -9.93
CA PHE A 46 13.82 -18.39 -9.28
C PHE A 46 13.63 -18.50 -7.76
N HIS A 47 12.58 -17.88 -7.20
CA HIS A 47 12.23 -18.03 -5.79
C HIS A 47 11.32 -19.23 -5.56
N ASP A 48 11.58 -20.02 -4.52
CA ASP A 48 10.79 -21.24 -4.23
C ASP A 48 9.29 -20.95 -4.03
N ILE A 49 8.94 -19.79 -3.46
CA ILE A 49 7.55 -19.41 -3.16
C ILE A 49 6.96 -18.43 -4.18
N ASP A 50 7.78 -17.58 -4.80
CA ASP A 50 7.31 -16.49 -5.68
C ASP A 50 7.38 -16.88 -7.17
N THR A 51 7.92 -18.06 -7.48
CA THR A 51 7.92 -18.62 -8.84
C THR A 51 6.51 -18.91 -9.38
N TYR A 52 5.52 -19.12 -8.50
CA TYR A 52 4.14 -19.37 -8.85
C TYR A 52 3.21 -18.78 -7.79
N THR A 53 2.06 -18.26 -8.20
CA THR A 53 1.08 -17.67 -7.29
C THR A 53 -0.31 -18.08 -7.71
N SER A 54 -1.07 -18.74 -6.84
CA SER A 54 -2.44 -19.15 -7.10
C SER A 54 -3.37 -17.93 -7.29
N ILE A 55 -4.49 -18.10 -8.00
CA ILE A 55 -5.51 -17.04 -8.15
C ILE A 55 -6.01 -16.54 -6.80
N LYS A 56 -6.14 -17.44 -5.81
CA LYS A 56 -6.53 -17.08 -4.45
C LYS A 56 -5.50 -16.13 -3.84
N LYS A 57 -4.22 -16.49 -3.86
CA LYS A 57 -3.15 -15.64 -3.32
C LYS A 57 -3.02 -14.32 -4.08
N GLN A 58 -3.11 -14.33 -5.41
CA GLN A 58 -3.13 -13.11 -6.23
C GLN A 58 -4.27 -12.16 -5.80
N TYR A 59 -5.50 -12.68 -5.66
CA TYR A 59 -6.64 -11.88 -5.21
C TYR A 59 -6.40 -11.26 -3.84
N LEU A 60 -5.89 -12.06 -2.89
CA LEU A 60 -5.65 -11.59 -1.52
C LEU A 60 -4.54 -10.53 -1.48
N MET A 61 -3.44 -10.72 -2.20
CA MET A 61 -2.36 -9.73 -2.32
C MET A 61 -2.87 -8.42 -2.91
N LEU A 62 -3.56 -8.48 -4.05
CA LEU A 62 -4.12 -7.29 -4.69
C LEU A 62 -5.11 -6.56 -3.77
N LYS A 63 -6.00 -7.31 -3.12
CA LYS A 63 -6.98 -6.75 -2.18
C LYS A 63 -6.29 -6.06 -1.01
N THR A 64 -5.20 -6.61 -0.49
CA THR A 64 -4.44 -6.00 0.60
C THR A 64 -3.81 -4.67 0.18
N VAL A 65 -3.16 -4.61 -0.99
CA VAL A 65 -2.59 -3.36 -1.53
C VAL A 65 -3.67 -2.29 -1.69
N LEU A 66 -4.83 -2.65 -2.26
CA LEU A 66 -5.94 -1.71 -2.44
C LEU A 66 -6.59 -1.29 -1.12
N SER A 67 -6.65 -2.20 -0.14
CA SER A 67 -7.18 -1.87 1.19
C SER A 67 -6.27 -0.85 1.90
N TYR A 68 -4.94 -0.93 1.71
CA TYR A 68 -4.02 0.09 2.22
C TYR A 68 -4.28 1.45 1.60
N TYR A 69 -4.53 1.51 0.29
CA TYR A 69 -4.89 2.75 -0.40
C TYR A 69 -6.17 3.37 0.18
N ASP A 70 -7.24 2.58 0.28
CA ASP A 70 -8.53 3.06 0.82
C ASP A 70 -8.36 3.58 2.26
N VAL A 71 -7.63 2.85 3.10
CA VAL A 71 -7.35 3.25 4.50
C VAL A 71 -6.56 4.56 4.56
N CYS A 72 -5.55 4.75 3.69
CA CYS A 72 -4.79 5.99 3.63
C CYS A 72 -5.67 7.16 3.19
N LEU A 73 -6.56 6.97 2.22
CA LEU A 73 -7.49 8.01 1.78
C LEU A 73 -8.45 8.44 2.89
N GLU A 74 -8.96 7.49 3.68
CA GLU A 74 -9.79 7.82 4.85
C GLU A 74 -8.97 8.55 5.92
N ALA A 75 -7.75 8.08 6.22
CA ALA A 75 -6.89 8.74 7.20
C ALA A 75 -6.49 10.17 6.80
N LEU A 76 -6.32 10.45 5.49
CA LEU A 76 -6.10 11.81 5.01
C LEU A 76 -7.28 12.74 5.29
N LYS A 77 -8.53 12.23 5.32
CA LYS A 77 -9.71 13.03 5.69
C LYS A 77 -9.74 13.37 7.18
N GLU A 78 -9.13 12.53 8.00
CA GLU A 78 -8.91 12.74 9.44
C GLU A 78 -7.64 13.56 9.73
N GLU A 79 -7.15 14.31 8.74
CA GLU A 79 -5.97 15.20 8.83
C GLU A 79 -4.66 14.49 9.24
N ILE A 80 -4.56 13.18 9.05
CA ILE A 80 -3.31 12.46 9.26
C ILE A 80 -2.29 12.86 8.21
N SER A 81 -1.07 13.16 8.65
CA SER A 81 -0.02 13.61 7.74
C SER A 81 0.37 12.52 6.74
N LEU A 82 0.63 12.93 5.48
CA LEU A 82 1.10 12.03 4.43
C LEU A 82 2.33 11.24 4.86
N ASP A 83 3.32 11.92 5.45
CA ASP A 83 4.58 11.31 5.86
C ASP A 83 4.36 10.17 6.87
N SER A 84 3.41 10.33 7.80
CA SER A 84 3.03 9.26 8.71
C SER A 84 2.45 8.05 7.97
N LEU A 85 1.58 8.26 7.00
CA LEU A 85 0.90 7.19 6.25
C LEU A 85 1.87 6.40 5.34
N ILE A 86 2.78 7.08 4.67
CA ILE A 86 3.79 6.41 3.83
C ILE A 86 4.88 5.73 4.67
N SER A 87 5.04 6.11 5.95
CA SER A 87 5.98 5.50 6.89
C SER A 87 5.41 4.30 7.66
N LEU A 88 4.14 3.94 7.45
CA LEU A 88 3.48 2.84 8.14
C LEU A 88 4.24 1.53 7.97
N SER A 89 4.52 0.85 9.08
CA SER A 89 5.35 -0.37 9.05
C SER A 89 4.61 -1.56 8.45
N VAL A 90 3.28 -1.51 8.36
CA VAL A 90 2.48 -2.52 7.66
C VAL A 90 2.84 -2.66 6.18
N ARG A 91 3.40 -1.62 5.55
CA ARG A 91 3.80 -1.63 4.14
C ARG A 91 4.86 -2.69 3.84
N GLU A 92 5.78 -2.93 4.79
CA GLU A 92 6.78 -3.99 4.64
C GLU A 92 6.15 -5.39 4.66
N ASP A 93 5.10 -5.58 5.45
CA ASP A 93 4.38 -6.86 5.49
C ASP A 93 3.63 -7.09 4.17
N ILE A 94 3.05 -6.03 3.59
CA ILE A 94 2.44 -6.07 2.26
C ILE A 94 3.46 -6.50 1.21
N ALA A 95 4.64 -5.87 1.19
CA ALA A 95 5.71 -6.21 0.23
C ALA A 95 6.20 -7.66 0.36
N LYS A 96 6.20 -8.21 1.59
CA LYS A 96 6.61 -9.59 1.87
C LYS A 96 5.53 -10.63 1.57
N MET A 97 4.28 -10.23 1.29
CA MET A 97 3.17 -11.16 1.03
C MET A 97 3.46 -12.14 -0.11
N LYS A 98 4.22 -11.72 -1.12
CA LYS A 98 4.57 -12.58 -2.26
C LYS A 98 5.43 -13.79 -1.86
N TYR A 99 6.15 -13.70 -0.75
CA TYR A 99 6.96 -14.78 -0.19
C TYR A 99 6.24 -15.64 0.85
N VAL A 100 4.95 -15.41 1.11
CA VAL A 100 4.16 -16.19 2.07
C VAL A 100 3.70 -17.50 1.42
N PRO A 101 3.83 -18.67 2.08
CA PRO A 101 3.28 -19.93 1.60
C PRO A 101 1.76 -19.84 1.33
N GLU A 102 1.26 -20.62 0.38
CA GLU A 102 -0.15 -20.58 -0.05
C GLU A 102 -1.13 -20.92 1.09
N GLU A 103 -0.74 -21.81 1.99
CA GLU A 103 -1.51 -22.23 3.15
C GLU A 103 -1.66 -21.14 4.22
N ASP A 104 -0.70 -20.20 4.29
CA ASP A 104 -0.64 -19.16 5.32
C ASP A 104 -1.18 -17.81 4.85
N ILE A 105 -1.49 -17.66 3.57
CA ILE A 105 -1.82 -16.36 2.96
C ILE A 105 -3.03 -15.66 3.59
N GLU A 106 -4.06 -16.41 4.01
CA GLU A 106 -5.24 -15.85 4.65
C GLU A 106 -4.90 -15.32 6.04
N LYS A 107 -4.12 -16.08 6.81
CA LYS A 107 -3.65 -15.68 8.13
C LYS A 107 -2.76 -14.45 8.05
N GLU A 108 -1.87 -14.37 7.06
CA GLU A 108 -1.01 -13.20 6.88
C GLU A 108 -1.83 -11.97 6.48
N ARG A 109 -2.80 -12.12 5.57
CA ARG A 109 -3.72 -11.02 5.23
C ARG A 109 -4.48 -10.51 6.44
N ASP A 110 -5.01 -11.39 7.28
CA ASP A 110 -5.73 -10.99 8.49
C ASP A 110 -4.84 -10.26 9.48
N LYS A 111 -3.58 -10.71 9.63
CA LYS A 111 -2.56 -10.03 10.43
C LYS A 111 -2.27 -8.63 9.88
N ILE A 112 -2.05 -8.50 8.58
CA ILE A 112 -1.82 -7.21 7.90
C ILE A 112 -3.01 -6.27 8.08
N SER A 113 -4.23 -6.75 7.89
CA SER A 113 -5.45 -5.95 8.05
C SER A 113 -5.58 -5.41 9.48
N ARG A 114 -5.35 -6.25 10.50
CA ARG A 114 -5.37 -5.82 11.90
C ARG A 114 -4.26 -4.81 12.21
N LYS A 115 -3.05 -5.05 11.71
CA LYS A 115 -1.91 -4.15 11.90
C LYS A 115 -2.17 -2.80 11.24
N SER A 116 -2.61 -2.77 9.99
CA SER A 116 -2.95 -1.54 9.26
C SER A 116 -3.98 -0.71 10.02
N LYS A 117 -5.06 -1.34 10.51
CA LYS A 117 -6.06 -0.65 11.30
C LYS A 117 -5.47 -0.09 12.59
N LYS A 118 -4.72 -0.90 13.34
CA LYS A 118 -4.10 -0.48 14.60
C LYS A 118 -3.17 0.71 14.42
N GLU A 119 -2.27 0.68 13.43
CA GLU A 119 -1.31 1.77 13.22
C GLU A 119 -2.02 3.07 12.85
N VAL A 120 -3.07 3.01 12.02
CA VAL A 120 -3.86 4.19 11.64
C VAL A 120 -4.68 4.72 12.82
N ASP A 121 -5.31 3.84 13.58
CA ASP A 121 -6.02 4.22 14.81
C ASP A 121 -5.07 4.93 15.78
N GLU A 122 -3.84 4.42 15.98
CA GLU A 122 -2.82 5.06 16.82
C GLU A 122 -2.44 6.46 16.33
N LEU A 123 -2.32 6.66 15.02
CA LEU A 123 -2.07 7.98 14.43
C LEU A 123 -3.23 8.94 14.72
N ILE A 124 -4.49 8.52 14.53
CA ILE A 124 -5.68 9.33 14.80
C ILE A 124 -5.77 9.76 16.28
N HIS A 125 -5.49 8.85 17.21
CA HIS A 125 -5.50 9.20 18.64
C HIS A 125 -4.34 10.12 19.04
N SER A 126 -3.23 10.11 18.30
CA SER A 126 -2.09 10.98 18.55
C SER A 126 -2.31 12.42 18.08
N THR A 127 -3.04 12.61 16.98
CA THR A 127 -3.42 13.94 16.46
C THR A 127 -4.53 14.58 17.29
N GLY A 128 -5.52 13.81 17.76
CA GLY A 128 -6.62 14.30 18.61
C GLY A 128 -6.19 14.83 19.99
N LYS A 129 -4.98 14.52 20.47
CA LYS A 129 -4.43 15.04 21.74
C LYS A 129 -3.73 16.40 21.62
N ARG A 130 -3.66 16.97 20.41
CA ARG A 130 -3.01 18.27 20.14
C ARG A 130 -3.98 19.45 20.08
N GLY A 131 -5.27 19.24 20.37
CA GLY A 131 -6.32 20.27 20.49
C GLY A 131 -6.57 20.70 21.92
#